data_AF-A0A9E4ZVY6-F1
#
_entry.id   AF-A0A9E4ZVY6-F1
#
_cell.length_a   1.000
_cell.length_b   1.000
_cell.length_c   1.000
_cell.angle_alpha   90.00
_cell.angle_beta   90.00
_cell.angle_gamma   90.00
#
_symmetry.space_group_name_H-M   'P 1'
#
loop_
_entity.id
_entity.type
_entity.pdbx_description
1 polymer ?
#
loop_
_entity_poly.entity_id
_entity_poly.type
_entity_poly.pdbx_seq_one_letter_code
_entity_poly.pdbx_strand_id
1 'polypeptide(L)' 'TFSEPIKLGTSGIGVKNPKTGKYEFITKTISGNVLTITLNNNLTKATQYAIILNPGSITDLAGNPINAYGIRFTT' A
#
# COMPACT_ATOMS: atom_id res chain seq x y z
N THR A 1 -5.04 7.73 -3.56
CA THR A 1 -4.95 9.15 -3.16
C THR A 1 -5.84 9.38 -1.97
N PHE A 2 -5.41 10.22 -1.02
CA PHE A 2 -6.15 10.59 0.17
C PHE A 2 -6.78 11.98 0.00
N SER A 3 -7.74 12.34 0.86
CA SER A 3 -8.40 13.65 0.84
C SER A 3 -7.52 14.79 1.33
N GLU A 4 -6.43 14.49 2.04
CA GLU A 4 -5.53 15.45 2.68
C GLU A 4 -4.07 14.99 2.65
N PRO A 5 -3.10 15.88 2.89
CA PRO A 5 -1.69 15.52 2.94
C PRO A 5 -1.37 14.46 4.01
N ILE A 6 -0.46 13.55 3.69
CA ILE A 6 -0.18 12.37 4.51
C ILE A 6 1.29 12.18 4.88
N LYS A 7 1.43 11.43 5.96
CA LYS A 7 2.50 10.71 6.62
C LYS A 7 2.79 9.27 6.24
N LEU A 8 4.04 8.79 6.28
CA LEU A 8 4.23 7.38 6.65
C LEU A 8 3.91 7.19 8.14
N GLY A 9 3.16 6.15 8.45
CA GLY A 9 2.97 5.68 9.82
C GLY A 9 4.00 4.61 10.20
N THR A 10 3.75 3.90 11.30
CA THR A 10 4.65 2.87 11.84
C THR A 10 4.31 1.46 11.36
N SER A 11 3.08 1.23 10.89
CA SER A 11 2.61 -0.08 10.43
C SER A 11 2.96 -0.36 8.96
N GLY A 12 2.96 -1.64 8.59
CA GLY A 12 3.37 -2.09 7.27
C GLY A 12 2.40 -1.75 6.13
N ILE A 13 2.97 -1.52 4.95
CA ILE A 13 2.30 -1.43 3.64
C ILE A 13 2.85 -2.56 2.79
N GLY A 14 2.00 -3.28 2.05
CA GLY A 14 2.45 -4.41 1.26
C GLY A 14 1.60 -4.67 0.02
N VAL A 15 2.20 -5.40 -0.92
CA VAL A 15 1.50 -6.04 -2.06
C VAL A 15 1.68 -7.53 -1.89
N LYS A 16 0.58 -8.29 -1.84
CA LYS A 16 0.58 -9.73 -1.55
C LYS A 16 -0.11 -10.51 -2.66
N ASN A 17 0.48 -11.62 -3.08
CA ASN A 17 -0.20 -12.62 -3.89
C ASN A 17 -1.07 -13.49 -2.95
N PRO A 18 -2.41 -13.43 -3.04
CA PRO A 18 -3.27 -14.18 -2.12
C PRO A 18 -3.23 -15.69 -2.36
N LYS A 19 -2.85 -16.15 -3.56
CA LYS A 19 -2.73 -17.58 -3.90
C LYS A 19 -1.49 -18.20 -3.25
N THR A 20 -0.35 -17.51 -3.28
CA THR A 20 0.92 -18.03 -2.74
C THR A 20 1.22 -17.55 -1.32
N GLY A 21 0.53 -16.51 -0.86
CA GLY A 21 0.78 -15.86 0.41
C GLY A 21 2.02 -14.95 0.43
N LYS A 22 2.77 -14.85 -0.67
CA LYS A 22 4.03 -14.10 -0.73
C LYS A 22 3.79 -12.60 -0.90
N TYR A 23 4.66 -11.80 -0.29
CA TYR A 23 4.73 -10.36 -0.49
C TYR A 23 5.73 -10.00 -1.58
N GLU A 24 5.39 -8.98 -2.37
CA GLU A 24 6.23 -8.42 -3.40
C GLU A 24 7.13 -7.32 -2.84
N PHE A 25 8.33 -7.17 -3.40
CA PHE A 25 9.24 -6.08 -3.05
C PHE A 25 8.72 -4.76 -3.60
N ILE A 26 8.51 -3.79 -2.71
CA ILE A 26 7.97 -2.48 -3.05
C ILE A 26 8.81 -1.32 -2.50
N THR A 27 8.83 -0.22 -3.25
CA THR A 27 9.19 1.11 -2.78
C THR A 27 7.94 1.96 -2.63
N LYS A 28 8.01 2.94 -1.72
CA LYS A 28 6.87 3.78 -1.33
C LYS A 28 7.36 5.21 -1.32
N THR A 29 6.63 6.10 -1.95
CA THR A 29 6.88 7.53 -1.88
C THR A 29 5.58 8.25 -1.55
N ILE A 30 5.71 9.38 -0.86
CA ILE A 30 4.58 10.26 -0.56
C ILE A 30 4.88 11.63 -1.14
N SER A 31 3.88 12.19 -1.83
CA SER A 31 3.87 13.58 -2.28
C SER A 31 2.51 14.18 -1.99
N GLY A 32 2.45 15.11 -1.03
CA GLY A 32 1.19 15.68 -0.55
C GLY A 32 0.24 14.59 -0.03
N ASN A 33 -0.90 14.44 -0.70
CA ASN A 33 -1.95 13.46 -0.39
C ASN A 33 -1.86 12.15 -1.19
N VAL A 34 -0.77 11.94 -1.95
CA VAL A 34 -0.58 10.78 -2.81
C VAL A 34 0.48 9.86 -2.23
N LEU A 35 0.10 8.62 -1.92
CA LEU A 35 1.01 7.49 -1.72
C LEU A 35 1.18 6.77 -3.05
N THR A 36 2.43 6.66 -3.52
CA THR A 36 2.80 5.86 -4.68
C THR A 36 3.49 4.59 -4.20
N ILE A 37 2.98 3.44 -4.63
CA ILE A 37 3.58 2.12 -4.39
C ILE A 37 4.16 1.64 -5.71
N THR A 38 5.48 1.50 -5.76
CA THR A 38 6.20 1.02 -6.94
C THR A 38 6.70 -0.39 -6.69
N LEU A 39 6.42 -1.29 -7.63
CA LEU A 39 6.92 -2.65 -7.60
C LEU A 39 8.36 -2.68 -8.10
N ASN A 40 9.25 -3.28 -7.33
CA ASN A 40 10.66 -3.37 -7.68
C ASN A 40 10.92 -4.43 -8.76
N ASN A 41 9.99 -5.37 -8.92
CA ASN A 41 10.03 -6.44 -9.91
C ASN A 41 8.70 -6.52 -10.67
N ASN A 42 8.75 -7.06 -11.88
CA ASN A 42 7.54 -7.33 -12.66
C ASN A 42 6.67 -8.39 -11.99
N LEU A 43 5.36 -8.16 -11.98
CA LEU A 43 4.40 -9.14 -11.53
C LEU A 43 4.14 -10.20 -12.59
N THR A 44 3.73 -11.38 -12.14
CA THR A 44 3.25 -12.42 -13.05
C THR A 44 1.95 -11.96 -13.70
N LYS A 45 1.78 -12.12 -15.02
CA LYS A 45 0.54 -11.75 -15.74
C LYS A 45 -0.65 -12.60 -15.32
N ALA A 46 -1.87 -12.10 -15.54
CA ALA A 46 -3.12 -12.78 -15.25
C ALA A 46 -3.19 -13.33 -13.81
N THR A 47 -2.52 -12.64 -12.88
CA THR A 47 -2.38 -13.07 -11.49
C THR A 47 -2.97 -12.01 -10.57
N GLN A 48 -3.78 -12.45 -9.61
CA GLN A 48 -4.38 -11.56 -8.63
C GLN A 48 -3.36 -11.15 -7.57
N TYR A 49 -3.39 -9.89 -7.17
CA TYR A 49 -2.61 -9.31 -6.07
C TYR A 49 -3.50 -8.45 -5.19
N ALA A 50 -3.09 -8.28 -3.93
CA ALA A 50 -3.77 -7.44 -2.95
C ALA A 50 -2.80 -6.36 -2.45
N ILE A 51 -3.18 -5.09 -2.57
CA ILE A 51 -2.55 -4.00 -1.83
C ILE A 51 -3.15 -4.00 -0.43
N ILE A 52 -2.30 -3.94 0.60
CA ILE A 52 -2.68 -3.98 2.01
C ILE A 52 -2.02 -2.79 2.71
N LEU A 53 -2.84 -1.92 3.28
CA LEU A 53 -2.45 -0.88 4.20
C LEU A 53 -2.96 -1.26 5.58
N ASN A 54 -2.06 -1.59 6.51
CA ASN A 54 -2.46 -1.94 7.87
C ASN A 54 -2.92 -0.68 8.64
N PRO A 55 -3.74 -0.83 9.70
CA PRO A 55 -4.09 0.29 10.56
C PRO A 55 -2.84 1.06 11.01
N GLY A 56 -2.86 2.38 10.85
CA GLY A 56 -1.74 3.25 11.18
C GLY A 56 -0.50 3.12 10.27
N SER A 57 -0.63 2.52 9.08
CA SER A 57 0.47 2.52 8.10
C SER A 57 0.63 3.88 7.40
N ILE A 58 -0.44 4.68 7.40
CA ILE A 58 -0.51 6.06 6.93
C ILE A 58 -1.21 6.88 8.01
N THR A 59 -0.78 8.12 8.17
CA THR A 59 -1.36 9.08 9.11
C THR A 59 -1.48 10.42 8.39
N ASP A 60 -2.50 11.22 8.64
CA ASP A 60 -2.48 12.60 8.18
C ASP A 60 -1.41 13.44 8.92
N LEU A 61 -1.31 14.73 8.57
CA LEU A 61 -0.39 15.63 9.27
C LEU A 61 -0.88 16.06 10.66
N ALA A 62 -2.17 15.90 10.96
CA ALA A 62 -2.77 16.19 12.27
C ALA A 62 -2.61 15.04 13.29
N GLY A 63 -2.18 13.85 12.84
CA GLY A 63 -1.96 12.68 13.68
C GLY A 63 -3.06 11.63 13.63
N ASN A 64 -4.04 11.72 12.72
CA ASN A 64 -5.09 10.72 12.58
C ASN A 64 -4.62 9.55 11.69
N PRO A 65 -4.49 8.32 12.24
CA PRO A 65 -4.10 7.15 11.46
C PRO A 65 -5.24 6.63 10.60
N ILE A 66 -4.91 6.03 9.46
CA ILE A 66 -5.90 5.30 8.66
C ILE A 66 -6.31 4.00 9.36
N ASN A 67 -7.53 3.55 9.09
CA ASN A 67 -7.95 2.17 9.34
C ASN A 67 -7.35 1.20 8.32
N ALA A 68 -7.55 -0.10 8.53
CA ALA A 68 -7.16 -1.12 7.57
C ALA A 68 -7.81 -0.85 6.21
N TYR A 69 -7.00 -0.84 5.15
CA TYR A 69 -7.46 -0.71 3.78
C TYR A 69 -6.84 -1.79 2.91
N GLY A 70 -7.65 -2.41 2.06
CA GLY A 70 -7.19 -3.43 1.13
C GLY A 70 -7.96 -3.41 -0.17
N ILE A 71 -7.24 -3.53 -1.28
CA ILE A 71 -7.84 -3.64 -2.62
C ILE A 71 -7.12 -4.73 -3.42
N ARG A 72 -7.87 -5.42 -4.28
CA ARG A 72 -7.34 -6.45 -5.17
C ARG A 72 -7.31 -5.95 -6.60
N PHE A 73 -6.31 -6.38 -7.34
CA PHE A 73 -6.20 -6.16 -8.79
C PHE A 73 -5.62 -7.41 -9.46
N THR A 74 -5.81 -7.51 -10.77
CA THR A 74 -5.24 -8.58 -11.61
C THR A 74 -4.39 -7.91 -12.69
N THR A 75 -3.23 -8.50 -12.94
CA THR A 75 -2.26 -8.09 -13.97
C THR A 75 -2.56 -8.62 -15.35
#